data_AF-A0A952N9G3-F1
#
_entry.id   AF-A0A952N9G3-F1
#
_cell.length_a   1.000
_cell.length_b   1.000
_cell.length_c   1.000
_cell.angle_alpha   90.00
_cell.angle_beta   90.00
_cell.angle_gamma   90.00
#
_symmetry.space_group_name_H-M   'P 1'
#
loop_
_entity.id
_entity.type
_entity.pdbx_description
1 polymer ?
#
loop_
_entity_poly.entity_id
_entity_poly.type
_entity_poly.pdbx_seq_one_letter_code
_entity_poly.pdbx_strand_id
1 'polypeptide(L)'
;MTKSKIIRIINDSGIYVTQQKIKDGIITFVSIVAGLASILGLVINILYTYDAMKNKNLLEYQSVIVTLGITTSLLLVSVIFLIFFYSRSLSKLGGLPGEYDNIRRKLLDTEILLKNSADYYHNIFHYYRNLLEKLTQASSELESLNETRLKIIFNEFDSFMKTLTSNLHSYFTLLTNDSCSVCIKILKGKKIKTFYRDPISYRLRKNSDKKIDENDFIYNYNENTAFQVICSEDHKDATFLCDNLRKLKEENKYKNKNEEWEKFYNATAVVPINIKYHNGKRNVIGFICVDNFKGGLDTSSVENFLCAISDPLYNLFVQYSKIAETAIKKGVTDERIESYANWDNN
;
A
#
# COMPACT_ATOMS: atom_id res chain seq x y z
N MET A 1 1.24 19.91 -5.36
CA MET A 1 2.06 20.45 -4.26
C MET A 1 3.53 20.15 -4.59
N THR A 2 4.39 21.16 -4.70
CA THR A 2 5.79 20.96 -5.09
C THR A 2 6.62 20.39 -3.95
N LYS A 3 7.62 19.56 -4.27
CA LYS A 3 8.56 18.95 -3.31
C LYS A 3 9.20 19.98 -2.36
N SER A 4 9.41 21.23 -2.84
CA SER A 4 9.92 22.34 -2.02
C SER A 4 8.94 22.82 -0.94
N LYS A 5 7.62 22.82 -1.22
CA LYS A 5 6.60 23.16 -0.21
C LYS A 5 6.54 22.10 0.90
N ILE A 6 6.71 20.82 0.56
CA ILE A 6 6.71 19.73 1.53
C ILE A 6 7.95 19.82 2.45
N ILE A 7 9.14 20.04 1.88
CA ILE A 7 10.38 20.18 2.66
C ILE A 7 10.32 21.37 3.62
N ARG A 8 9.76 22.50 3.18
CA ARG A 8 9.61 23.69 4.03
C ARG A 8 8.68 23.42 5.22
N ILE A 9 7.54 22.77 4.99
CA ILE A 9 6.60 22.40 6.05
C ILE A 9 7.24 21.44 7.06
N ILE A 10 8.04 20.47 6.59
CA ILE A 10 8.76 19.53 7.47
C ILE A 10 9.78 20.27 8.34
N ASN A 11 10.57 21.17 7.76
CA ASN A 11 11.57 21.93 8.51
C ASN A 11 10.92 22.87 9.54
N ASP A 12 9.86 23.56 9.17
CA ASP A 12 9.14 24.46 10.07
C ASP A 12 8.49 23.68 11.25
N SER A 13 7.97 22.46 10.98
CA SER A 13 7.44 21.59 12.03
C SER A 13 8.52 21.06 12.99
N GLY A 14 9.71 20.70 12.48
CA GLY A 14 10.81 20.21 13.31
C GLY A 14 11.35 21.27 14.29
N ILE A 15 11.45 22.52 13.83
CA ILE A 15 11.88 23.65 14.67
C ILE A 15 10.83 23.91 15.77
N TYR A 16 9.55 23.90 15.41
CA TYR A 16 8.46 24.12 16.37
C TYR A 16 8.42 23.03 17.44
N VAL A 17 8.51 21.75 17.06
CA VAL A 17 8.55 20.62 18.00
C VAL A 17 9.74 20.72 18.95
N THR A 18 10.90 21.15 18.46
CA THR A 18 12.11 21.28 19.29
C THR A 18 11.97 22.43 20.30
N GLN A 19 11.48 23.58 19.86
CA GLN A 19 11.22 24.73 20.75
C GLN A 19 10.17 24.39 21.82
N GLN A 20 9.11 23.68 21.42
CA GLN A 20 8.06 23.26 22.34
C GLN A 20 8.61 22.29 23.41
N LYS A 21 9.42 21.29 23.01
CA LYS A 21 10.09 20.38 23.96
C LYS A 21 10.99 21.10 24.96
N ILE A 22 11.75 22.11 24.52
CA ILE A 22 12.60 22.92 25.40
C ILE A 22 11.74 23.69 26.40
N LYS A 23 10.67 24.34 25.93
CA LYS A 23 9.73 25.09 26.78
C LYS A 23 9.05 24.18 27.81
N ASP A 24 8.57 23.01 27.38
CA ASP A 24 7.94 22.02 28.25
C ASP A 24 8.93 21.47 29.29
N GLY A 25 10.19 21.27 28.90
CA GLY A 25 11.28 20.88 29.80
C GLY A 25 11.57 21.92 30.88
N ILE A 26 11.62 23.21 30.51
CA ILE A 26 11.82 24.33 31.46
C ILE A 26 10.64 24.41 32.43
N ILE A 27 9.40 24.35 31.95
CA ILE A 27 8.20 24.42 32.81
C ILE A 27 8.17 23.24 33.79
N THR A 28 8.52 22.04 33.32
CA THR A 28 8.59 20.84 34.17
C THR A 28 9.65 21.01 35.25
N PHE A 29 10.85 21.49 34.89
CA PHE A 29 11.94 21.73 35.83
C PHE A 29 11.55 22.76 36.91
N VAL A 30 10.97 23.90 36.52
CA VAL A 30 10.52 24.93 37.45
C VAL A 30 9.43 24.38 38.39
N SER A 31 8.50 23.58 37.87
CA SER A 31 7.45 22.96 38.67
C SER A 31 8.01 21.99 39.72
N ILE A 32 9.03 21.19 39.36
CA ILE A 32 9.72 20.28 40.28
C ILE A 32 10.43 21.08 41.39
N VAL A 33 11.17 22.12 41.02
CA VAL A 33 11.88 22.98 41.99
C VAL A 33 10.91 23.66 42.95
N ALA A 34 9.80 24.22 42.45
CA ALA A 34 8.77 24.84 43.27
C ALA A 34 8.07 23.84 44.21
N GLY A 35 7.81 22.62 43.72
CA GLY A 35 7.25 21.53 44.52
C GLY A 35 8.17 21.13 45.67
N LEU A 36 9.46 20.92 45.39
CA LEU A 36 10.48 20.59 46.40
C LEU A 36 10.66 21.70 47.44
N ALA A 37 10.71 22.96 47.00
CA ALA A 37 10.79 24.12 47.90
C ALA A 37 9.56 24.22 48.82
N SER A 38 8.36 23.93 48.30
CA SER A 38 7.12 23.95 49.08
C SER A 38 7.09 22.84 50.14
N ILE A 39 7.57 21.64 49.80
CA ILE A 39 7.72 20.53 50.75
C ILE A 39 8.71 20.89 51.86
N LEU A 40 9.87 21.44 51.50
CA LEU A 40 10.89 21.85 52.46
C LEU A 40 10.36 22.94 53.41
N GLY A 41 9.70 23.96 52.85
CA GLY A 41 9.05 25.02 53.62
C GLY A 41 8.00 24.49 54.59
N LEU A 42 7.22 23.48 54.18
CA LEU A 42 6.23 22.83 55.03
C LEU A 42 6.89 22.11 56.21
N VAL A 43 7.96 21.37 55.98
CA VAL A 43 8.72 20.68 57.03
C VAL A 43 9.31 21.69 58.02
N ILE A 44 9.97 22.76 57.54
CA ILE A 44 10.53 23.81 58.40
C ILE A 44 9.43 24.47 59.24
N ASN A 45 8.29 24.80 58.63
CA ASN A 45 7.17 25.43 59.31
C ASN A 45 6.58 24.53 60.41
N ILE A 46 6.43 23.22 60.16
CA ILE A 46 5.97 22.24 61.16
C ILE A 46 6.97 22.15 62.31
N LEU A 47 8.27 22.05 62.03
CA LEU A 47 9.31 21.97 63.05
C LEU A 47 9.37 23.24 63.91
N TYR A 48 9.30 24.41 63.29
CA TYR A 48 9.27 25.70 63.99
C TYR A 48 8.03 25.85 64.88
N THR A 49 6.86 25.49 64.36
CA THR A 49 5.60 25.52 65.13
C THR A 49 5.69 24.57 66.33
N TYR A 50 6.26 23.38 66.15
CA TYR A 50 6.45 22.41 67.23
C TYR A 50 7.42 22.90 68.30
N ASP A 51 8.54 23.50 67.92
CA ASP A 51 9.51 24.07 68.85
C ASP A 51 8.90 25.24 69.66
N ALA A 52 8.18 26.12 68.97
CA ALA A 52 7.46 27.23 69.60
C ALA A 52 6.42 26.73 70.62
N MET A 53 5.74 25.62 70.36
CA MET A 53 4.80 25.01 71.31
C MET A 53 5.48 24.46 72.58
N LYS A 54 6.77 24.08 72.52
CA LYS A 54 7.53 23.59 73.67
C LYS A 54 8.19 24.71 74.48
N ASN A 55 8.47 25.84 73.85
CA ASN A 55 9.21 26.92 74.48
C ASN A 55 8.33 27.74 75.44
N LYS A 56 8.51 27.52 76.75
CA LYS A 56 7.74 28.21 77.81
C LYS A 56 7.89 29.73 77.77
N ASN A 57 8.96 30.27 77.18
CA ASN A 57 9.18 31.71 77.09
C ASN A 57 8.28 32.41 76.05
N LEU A 58 7.53 31.67 75.21
CA LEU A 58 6.67 32.20 74.16
C LEU A 58 5.16 32.01 74.45
N LEU A 59 4.80 31.70 75.70
CA LEU A 59 3.42 31.39 76.13
C LEU A 59 2.38 32.45 75.68
N GLU A 60 2.74 33.74 75.71
CA GLU A 60 1.84 34.83 75.30
C GLU A 60 1.54 34.86 73.80
N TYR A 61 2.43 34.31 72.95
CA TYR A 61 2.31 34.34 71.49
C TYR A 61 1.98 32.97 70.88
N GLN A 62 1.85 31.93 71.70
CA GLN A 62 1.74 30.55 71.25
C GLN A 62 0.53 30.31 70.34
N SER A 63 -0.64 30.88 70.66
CA SER A 63 -1.86 30.74 69.85
C SER A 63 -1.74 31.38 68.47
N VAL A 64 -1.07 32.54 68.39
CA VAL A 64 -0.80 33.26 67.13
C VAL A 64 0.16 32.47 66.25
N ILE A 65 1.27 31.97 66.82
CA ILE A 65 2.27 31.18 66.10
C ILE A 65 1.65 29.89 65.55
N VAL A 66 0.86 29.16 66.36
CA VAL A 66 0.19 27.93 65.92
C VAL A 66 -0.82 28.20 64.79
N THR A 67 -1.62 29.26 64.91
CA THR A 67 -2.60 29.62 63.87
C THR A 67 -1.91 29.96 62.54
N LEU A 68 -0.85 30.78 62.60
CA LEU A 68 -0.03 31.11 61.42
C LEU A 68 0.61 29.85 60.81
N GLY A 69 1.14 28.96 61.65
CA GLY A 69 1.72 27.68 61.24
C GLY A 69 0.73 26.78 60.50
N ILE A 70 -0.50 26.67 61.01
CA ILE A 70 -1.58 25.90 60.35
C ILE A 70 -1.97 26.53 59.02
N THR A 71 -2.21 27.85 58.98
CA THR A 71 -2.60 28.54 57.73
C THR A 71 -1.53 28.44 56.65
N THR A 72 -0.25 28.59 57.02
CA THR A 72 0.88 28.45 56.10
C THR A 72 0.99 27.02 55.58
N SER A 73 0.77 26.02 56.45
CA SER A 73 0.78 24.60 56.05
C SER A 73 -0.33 24.28 55.05
N LEU A 74 -1.56 24.76 55.28
CA LEU A 74 -2.69 24.59 54.36
C LEU A 74 -2.42 25.24 52.99
N LEU A 75 -1.81 26.42 52.99
CA LEU A 75 -1.42 27.11 51.76
C LEU A 75 -0.36 26.30 51.00
N LEU A 76 0.67 25.79 51.68
CA LEU A 76 1.73 24.98 51.04
C LEU A 76 1.19 23.65 50.48
N VAL A 77 0.30 22.97 51.19
CA VAL A 77 -0.39 21.76 50.68
C VAL A 77 -1.21 22.08 49.44
N SER A 78 -1.91 23.21 49.43
CA SER A 78 -2.68 23.68 48.27
C SER A 78 -1.79 23.96 47.07
N VAL A 79 -0.62 24.60 47.28
CA VAL A 79 0.38 24.83 46.23
C VAL A 79 0.93 23.52 45.67
N ILE A 80 1.28 22.55 46.53
CA ILE A 80 1.75 21.23 46.10
C ILE A 80 0.69 20.52 45.25
N PHE A 81 -0.57 20.54 45.70
CA PHE A 81 -1.68 19.95 44.97
C PHE A 81 -1.89 20.60 43.60
N LEU A 82 -1.83 21.94 43.54
CA LEU A 82 -1.92 22.69 42.28
C LEU A 82 -0.77 22.33 41.35
N ILE A 83 0.47 22.32 41.83
CA ILE A 83 1.65 21.94 41.03
C ILE A 83 1.48 20.52 40.47
N PHE A 84 1.05 19.56 41.30
CA PHE A 84 0.82 18.19 40.87
C PHE A 84 -0.29 18.10 39.80
N PHE A 85 -1.42 18.75 40.04
CA PHE A 85 -2.55 18.77 39.11
C PHE A 85 -2.16 19.42 37.76
N TYR A 86 -1.51 20.58 37.79
CA TYR A 86 -1.06 21.27 36.59
C TYR A 86 0.04 20.50 35.86
N SER A 87 1.01 19.91 36.56
CA SER A 87 2.06 19.09 35.96
C SER A 87 1.48 17.88 35.22
N ARG A 88 0.52 17.18 35.83
CA ARG A 88 -0.19 16.07 35.18
C ARG A 88 -0.98 16.53 33.96
N SER A 89 -1.65 17.68 34.05
CA SER A 89 -2.40 18.25 32.92
C SER A 89 -1.47 18.66 31.77
N LEU A 90 -0.35 19.30 32.08
CA LEU A 90 0.66 19.73 31.11
C LEU A 90 1.31 18.53 30.42
N SER A 91 1.61 17.46 31.15
CA SER A 91 2.16 16.23 30.57
C SER A 91 1.23 15.61 29.52
N LYS A 92 -0.09 15.61 29.76
CA LYS A 92 -1.08 15.16 28.76
C LYS A 92 -1.10 16.07 27.54
N LEU A 93 -1.06 17.38 27.74
CA LEU A 93 -1.06 18.35 26.64
C LEU A 93 0.24 18.31 25.83
N GLY A 94 1.38 18.01 26.45
CA GLY A 94 2.68 17.90 25.78
C GLY A 94 2.78 16.74 24.79
N GLY A 95 1.93 15.71 24.92
CA GLY A 95 1.84 14.61 23.96
C GLY A 95 1.05 14.95 22.69
N LEU A 96 0.11 15.91 22.77
CA LEU A 96 -0.81 16.25 21.68
C LEU A 96 -0.10 16.72 20.40
N PRO A 97 0.95 17.57 20.44
CA PRO A 97 1.64 17.98 19.22
C PRO A 97 2.26 16.79 18.47
N GLY A 98 2.84 15.83 19.20
CA GLY A 98 3.45 14.64 18.59
C GLY A 98 2.41 13.70 17.96
N GLU A 99 1.29 13.50 18.63
CA GLU A 99 0.15 12.76 18.08
C GLU A 99 -0.45 13.46 16.86
N TYR A 100 -0.65 14.78 16.93
CA TYR A 100 -1.12 15.61 15.82
C TYR A 100 -0.20 15.51 14.60
N ASP A 101 1.12 15.63 14.78
CA ASP A 101 2.08 15.51 13.69
C ASP A 101 2.13 14.10 13.09
N ASN A 102 1.92 13.07 13.90
CA ASN A 102 1.81 11.69 13.40
C ASN A 102 0.54 11.52 12.55
N ILE A 103 -0.62 11.98 13.05
CA ILE A 103 -1.90 11.95 12.32
C ILE A 103 -1.78 12.73 11.03
N ARG A 104 -1.20 13.94 11.08
CA ARG A 104 -0.99 14.81 9.92
C ARG A 104 -0.12 14.15 8.86
N ARG A 105 0.97 13.46 9.25
CA ARG A 105 1.81 12.70 8.32
C ARG A 105 1.05 11.55 7.68
N LYS A 106 0.34 10.74 8.47
CA LYS A 106 -0.50 9.64 7.94
C LYS A 106 -1.56 10.15 6.95
N LEU A 107 -2.18 11.29 7.24
CA LEU A 107 -3.16 11.90 6.36
C LEU A 107 -2.52 12.37 5.05
N LEU A 108 -1.34 13.01 5.12
CA LEU A 108 -0.60 13.42 3.93
C LEU A 108 -0.17 12.22 3.08
N ASP A 109 0.34 11.15 3.69
CA ASP A 109 0.72 9.92 2.99
C ASP A 109 -0.49 9.28 2.30
N THR A 110 -1.65 9.28 2.97
CA THR A 110 -2.92 8.80 2.40
C THR A 110 -3.38 9.68 1.24
N GLU A 111 -3.28 11.01 1.35
CA GLU A 111 -3.61 11.94 0.27
C GLU A 111 -2.73 11.72 -0.96
N ILE A 112 -1.42 11.52 -0.75
CA ILE A 112 -0.47 11.21 -1.82
C ILE A 112 -0.84 9.88 -2.49
N LEU A 113 -1.15 8.84 -1.71
CA LEU A 113 -1.57 7.54 -2.23
C LEU A 113 -2.85 7.66 -3.04
N LEU A 114 -3.89 8.33 -2.52
CA LEU A 114 -5.17 8.54 -3.20
C LEU A 114 -5.00 9.30 -4.50
N LYS A 115 -4.21 10.38 -4.49
CA LYS A 115 -3.93 11.16 -5.69
C LYS A 115 -3.23 10.31 -6.74
N ASN A 116 -2.15 9.61 -6.36
CA ASN A 116 -1.42 8.77 -7.30
C ASN A 116 -2.30 7.63 -7.84
N SER A 117 -3.16 7.05 -7.00
CA SER A 117 -4.14 6.04 -7.41
C SER A 117 -5.07 6.58 -8.50
N ALA A 118 -5.60 7.79 -8.30
CA ALA A 118 -6.47 8.47 -9.27
C ALA A 118 -5.72 8.77 -10.57
N ASP A 119 -4.47 9.24 -10.50
CA ASP A 119 -3.63 9.53 -11.66
C ASP A 119 -3.35 8.24 -12.47
N TYR A 120 -2.99 7.13 -11.80
CA TYR A 120 -2.76 5.85 -12.46
C TYR A 120 -4.04 5.29 -13.10
N TYR A 121 -5.17 5.37 -12.41
CA TYR A 121 -6.48 5.00 -12.97
C TYR A 121 -6.84 5.83 -14.19
N HIS A 122 -6.72 7.15 -14.07
CA HIS A 122 -7.02 8.08 -15.15
C HIS A 122 -6.20 7.76 -16.40
N ASN A 123 -4.89 7.54 -16.23
CA ASN A 123 -4.01 7.15 -17.32
C ASN A 123 -4.46 5.84 -17.96
N ILE A 124 -4.63 4.77 -17.17
CA ILE A 124 -5.04 3.46 -17.71
C ILE A 124 -6.34 3.58 -18.51
N PHE A 125 -7.37 4.23 -17.95
CA PHE A 125 -8.66 4.35 -18.62
C PHE A 125 -8.64 5.30 -19.82
N HIS A 126 -7.79 6.33 -19.80
CA HIS A 126 -7.59 7.20 -20.96
C HIS A 126 -7.05 6.42 -22.17
N TYR A 127 -5.96 5.65 -21.97
CA TYR A 127 -5.40 4.84 -23.04
C TYR A 127 -6.31 3.67 -23.44
N TYR A 128 -6.98 3.06 -22.47
CA TYR A 128 -7.98 2.01 -22.70
C TYR A 128 -9.07 2.48 -23.66
N ARG A 129 -9.70 3.63 -23.36
CA ARG A 129 -10.81 4.17 -24.17
C ARG A 129 -10.37 4.41 -25.61
N ASN A 130 -9.23 5.06 -25.79
CA ASN A 130 -8.70 5.38 -27.12
C ASN A 130 -8.37 4.10 -27.92
N LEU A 131 -7.84 3.07 -27.26
CA LEU A 131 -7.56 1.78 -27.91
C LEU A 131 -8.84 1.01 -28.21
N LEU A 132 -9.81 0.99 -27.29
CA LEU A 132 -11.08 0.30 -27.48
C LEU A 132 -11.84 0.83 -28.69
N GLU A 133 -11.89 2.15 -28.87
CA GLU A 133 -12.51 2.78 -30.04
C GLU A 133 -11.89 2.26 -31.34
N LYS A 134 -10.55 2.24 -31.41
CA LYS A 134 -9.80 1.77 -32.58
C LYS A 134 -9.98 0.28 -32.83
N LEU A 135 -9.96 -0.54 -31.78
CA LEU A 135 -10.21 -1.98 -31.89
C LEU A 135 -11.65 -2.26 -32.33
N THR A 136 -12.61 -1.47 -31.86
CA THR A 136 -14.03 -1.61 -32.25
C THR A 136 -14.22 -1.26 -33.72
N GLN A 137 -13.65 -0.13 -34.18
CA GLN A 137 -13.67 0.25 -35.59
C GLN A 137 -12.99 -0.80 -36.48
N ALA A 138 -11.80 -1.26 -36.07
CA ALA A 138 -11.09 -2.30 -36.80
C ALA A 138 -11.89 -3.62 -36.86
N SER A 139 -12.61 -3.95 -35.78
CA SER A 139 -13.43 -5.16 -35.70
C SER A 139 -14.68 -5.08 -36.58
N SER A 140 -15.22 -3.89 -36.87
CA SER A 140 -16.31 -3.72 -37.84
C SER A 140 -15.86 -3.78 -39.30
N GLU A 141 -14.57 -3.60 -39.55
CA GLU A 141 -13.97 -3.48 -40.89
C GLU A 141 -12.96 -4.61 -41.20
N LEU A 142 -13.04 -5.74 -40.50
CA LEU A 142 -12.03 -6.82 -40.53
C LEU A 142 -11.60 -7.23 -41.96
N GLU A 143 -12.56 -7.36 -42.87
CA GLU A 143 -12.31 -7.79 -44.25
C GLU A 143 -11.53 -6.76 -45.07
N SER A 144 -11.72 -5.45 -44.82
CA SER A 144 -11.02 -4.38 -45.54
C SER A 144 -9.67 -4.01 -44.92
N LEU A 145 -9.34 -4.49 -43.72
CA LEU A 145 -8.06 -4.20 -43.08
C LEU A 145 -6.88 -4.76 -43.89
N ASN A 146 -5.96 -3.87 -44.28
CA ASN A 146 -4.67 -4.25 -44.86
C ASN A 146 -3.62 -4.52 -43.77
N GLU A 147 -2.51 -5.14 -44.17
CA GLU A 147 -1.40 -5.50 -43.28
C GLU A 147 -0.85 -4.30 -42.49
N THR A 148 -0.64 -3.16 -43.15
CA THR A 148 -0.12 -1.95 -42.51
C THR A 148 -1.02 -1.49 -41.36
N ARG A 149 -2.35 -1.48 -41.57
CA ARG A 149 -3.31 -1.08 -40.54
C ARG A 149 -3.32 -2.07 -39.38
N LEU A 150 -3.24 -3.37 -39.66
CA LEU A 150 -3.13 -4.42 -38.65
C LEU A 150 -1.88 -4.22 -37.78
N LYS A 151 -0.71 -3.99 -38.39
CA LYS A 151 0.55 -3.71 -37.68
C LYS A 151 0.45 -2.46 -36.79
N ILE A 152 -0.24 -1.41 -37.24
CA ILE A 152 -0.49 -0.22 -36.41
C ILE A 152 -1.33 -0.58 -35.18
N ILE A 153 -2.41 -1.34 -35.35
CA ILE A 153 -3.27 -1.77 -34.24
C ILE A 153 -2.47 -2.60 -33.21
N PHE A 154 -1.62 -3.52 -33.67
CA PHE A 154 -0.76 -4.30 -32.78
C PHE A 154 0.28 -3.45 -32.05
N ASN A 155 0.85 -2.42 -32.69
CA ASN A 155 1.73 -1.45 -32.04
C ASN A 155 1.01 -0.68 -30.93
N GLU A 156 -0.20 -0.22 -31.20
CA GLU A 156 -0.98 0.55 -30.23
C GLU A 156 -1.44 -0.30 -29.05
N PHE A 157 -1.81 -1.56 -29.32
CA PHE A 157 -2.12 -2.53 -28.28
C PHE A 157 -0.92 -2.80 -27.37
N ASP A 158 0.25 -3.05 -27.96
CA ASP A 158 1.50 -3.24 -27.20
C ASP A 158 1.85 -2.00 -26.35
N SER A 159 1.69 -0.80 -26.92
CA SER A 159 1.88 0.48 -26.20
C SER A 159 0.92 0.63 -25.01
N PHE A 160 -0.34 0.25 -25.18
CA PHE A 160 -1.30 0.21 -24.08
C PHE A 160 -0.87 -0.79 -22.99
N MET A 161 -0.45 -2.00 -23.36
CA MET A 161 -0.01 -3.03 -22.42
C MET A 161 1.22 -2.58 -21.60
N LYS A 162 2.17 -1.89 -22.25
CA LYS A 162 3.30 -1.21 -21.59
C LYS A 162 2.83 -0.21 -20.56
N THR A 163 1.89 0.65 -20.96
CA THR A 163 1.36 1.71 -20.11
C THR A 163 0.61 1.12 -18.92
N LEU A 164 -0.28 0.17 -19.17
CA LEU A 164 -1.05 -0.54 -18.15
C LEU A 164 -0.14 -1.17 -17.11
N THR A 165 0.78 -2.04 -17.53
CA THR A 165 1.65 -2.76 -16.59
C THR A 165 2.61 -1.84 -15.83
N SER A 166 3.07 -0.74 -16.45
CA SER A 166 3.94 0.25 -15.79
C SER A 166 3.18 1.09 -14.75
N ASN A 167 1.94 1.48 -15.04
CA ASN A 167 1.08 2.19 -14.07
C ASN A 167 0.72 1.27 -12.90
N LEU A 168 0.34 0.02 -13.17
CA LEU A 168 0.10 -0.98 -12.12
C LEU A 168 1.34 -1.22 -11.26
N HIS A 169 2.50 -1.41 -11.88
CA HIS A 169 3.78 -1.58 -11.17
C HIS A 169 4.04 -0.40 -10.22
N SER A 170 3.89 0.83 -10.73
CA SER A 170 4.13 2.04 -9.95
C SER A 170 3.13 2.18 -8.79
N TYR A 171 1.85 1.90 -9.06
CA TYR A 171 0.80 1.90 -8.05
C TYR A 171 1.09 0.91 -6.93
N PHE A 172 1.33 -0.36 -7.25
CA PHE A 172 1.57 -1.39 -6.24
C PHE A 172 2.89 -1.21 -5.51
N THR A 173 3.91 -0.66 -6.17
CA THR A 173 5.18 -0.33 -5.51
C THR A 173 4.98 0.75 -4.44
N LEU A 174 4.18 1.77 -4.75
CA LEU A 174 3.80 2.81 -3.80
C LEU A 174 2.93 2.25 -2.67
N LEU A 175 1.91 1.46 -3.01
CA LEU A 175 0.95 0.90 -2.06
C LEU A 175 1.62 -0.01 -1.02
N THR A 176 2.50 -0.89 -1.48
CA THR A 176 3.13 -1.92 -0.63
C THR A 176 4.46 -1.47 -0.03
N ASN A 177 4.98 -0.31 -0.46
CA ASN A 177 6.32 0.17 -0.12
C ASN A 177 7.40 -0.91 -0.36
N ASP A 178 7.25 -1.64 -1.47
CA ASP A 178 8.13 -2.72 -1.93
C ASP A 178 8.21 -2.73 -3.45
N SER A 179 9.29 -3.28 -4.03
CA SER A 179 9.37 -3.39 -5.48
C SER A 179 8.44 -4.50 -5.98
N CYS A 180 7.47 -4.14 -6.81
CA CYS A 180 6.52 -5.10 -7.37
C CYS A 180 6.92 -5.57 -8.77
N SER A 181 6.41 -6.73 -9.20
CA SER A 181 6.40 -7.18 -10.60
C SER A 181 4.97 -7.35 -11.05
N VAL A 182 4.65 -6.90 -12.27
CA VAL A 182 3.32 -7.04 -12.85
C VAL A 182 3.43 -7.79 -14.17
N CYS A 183 2.58 -8.79 -14.37
CA CYS A 183 2.45 -9.45 -15.66
C CYS A 183 1.00 -9.79 -15.99
N ILE A 184 0.73 -9.90 -17.28
CA ILE A 184 -0.53 -10.36 -17.84
C ILE A 184 -0.28 -11.69 -18.50
N LYS A 185 -1.08 -12.69 -18.09
CA LYS A 185 -1.04 -14.05 -18.63
C LYS A 185 -2.33 -14.32 -19.38
N ILE A 186 -2.23 -15.05 -20.48
CA ILE A 186 -3.40 -15.48 -21.26
C ILE A 186 -3.66 -16.95 -20.95
N LEU A 187 -4.92 -17.36 -21.03
CA LEU A 187 -5.37 -18.74 -20.88
C LEU A 187 -5.97 -19.21 -22.22
N LYS A 188 -5.48 -20.34 -22.75
CA LYS A 188 -6.09 -21.03 -23.89
C LYS A 188 -6.31 -22.50 -23.56
N GLY A 189 -7.57 -22.90 -23.45
CA GLY A 189 -7.92 -24.22 -22.94
C GLY A 189 -7.38 -24.39 -21.52
N LYS A 190 -6.47 -25.36 -21.33
CA LYS A 190 -5.79 -25.58 -20.04
C LYS A 190 -4.38 -24.96 -19.96
N LYS A 191 -3.90 -24.37 -21.04
CA LYS A 191 -2.54 -23.82 -21.16
C LYS A 191 -2.52 -22.34 -20.78
N ILE A 192 -1.47 -21.90 -20.09
CA ILE A 192 -1.20 -20.51 -19.71
C ILE A 192 0.13 -20.07 -20.29
N LYS A 193 0.18 -18.84 -20.80
CA LYS A 193 1.40 -18.17 -21.26
C LYS A 193 1.49 -16.76 -20.71
N THR A 194 2.69 -16.33 -20.32
CA THR A 194 2.94 -14.90 -20.04
C THR A 194 2.90 -14.13 -21.34
N PHE A 195 1.93 -13.24 -21.47
CA PHE A 195 1.73 -12.45 -22.67
C PHE A 195 2.41 -11.08 -22.57
N TYR A 196 2.39 -10.47 -21.38
CA TYR A 196 3.05 -9.19 -21.16
C TYR A 196 3.64 -9.10 -19.74
N ARG A 197 4.78 -8.43 -19.58
CA ARG A 197 5.40 -8.14 -18.28
C ARG A 197 5.83 -6.69 -18.24
N ASP A 198 5.75 -6.06 -17.07
CA ASP A 198 6.25 -4.71 -16.89
C ASP A 198 7.75 -4.63 -17.27
N PRO A 199 8.19 -3.56 -17.95
CA PRO A 199 9.58 -3.46 -18.42
C PRO A 199 10.64 -3.42 -17.31
N ILE A 200 10.27 -3.00 -16.10
CA ILE A 200 11.20 -2.80 -14.98
C ILE A 200 11.60 -4.16 -14.40
N SER A 201 10.61 -5.01 -14.10
CA SER A 201 10.84 -6.35 -13.57
C SER A 201 11.36 -7.33 -14.63
N TYR A 202 11.07 -7.08 -15.91
CA TYR A 202 11.56 -7.90 -17.01
C TYR A 202 13.09 -8.04 -16.99
N ARG A 203 13.85 -6.99 -16.69
CA ARG A 203 15.32 -7.07 -16.67
C ARG A 203 15.87 -8.06 -15.64
N LEU A 204 15.27 -8.10 -14.45
CA LEU A 204 15.68 -8.98 -13.36
C LEU A 204 15.24 -10.43 -13.58
N ARG A 205 14.08 -10.60 -14.23
CA ARG A 205 13.48 -11.92 -14.50
C ARG A 205 13.81 -12.44 -15.90
N LYS A 206 14.55 -11.71 -16.73
CA LYS A 206 14.90 -12.12 -18.10
C LYS A 206 15.55 -13.49 -18.14
N ASN A 207 16.42 -13.80 -17.18
CA ASN A 207 17.11 -15.09 -17.14
C ASN A 207 16.24 -16.23 -16.59
N SER A 208 15.33 -15.96 -15.64
CA SER A 208 14.37 -16.98 -15.18
C SER A 208 13.30 -17.25 -16.23
N ASP A 209 12.90 -16.20 -16.95
CA ASP A 209 11.96 -16.31 -18.05
C ASP A 209 12.68 -17.02 -19.22
N LYS A 210 13.92 -16.68 -19.57
CA LYS A 210 14.68 -17.32 -20.68
C LYS A 210 15.29 -18.70 -20.40
N LYS A 211 15.54 -19.09 -19.14
CA LYS A 211 16.14 -20.40 -18.80
C LYS A 211 15.16 -21.56 -18.91
N ILE A 212 13.89 -21.25 -19.09
CA ILE A 212 12.85 -22.19 -19.44
C ILE A 212 12.84 -22.13 -20.97
N ASP A 213 13.16 -23.25 -21.63
CA ASP A 213 13.33 -23.38 -23.10
C ASP A 213 12.27 -22.57 -23.86
N GLU A 214 12.55 -22.12 -25.08
CA GLU A 214 11.60 -21.35 -25.91
C GLU A 214 10.21 -22.05 -26.07
N ASN A 215 10.15 -23.36 -25.75
CA ASN A 215 8.96 -24.21 -25.75
C ASN A 215 8.26 -24.37 -24.39
N ASP A 216 8.88 -23.96 -23.28
CA ASP A 216 8.50 -24.30 -21.90
C ASP A 216 7.83 -23.08 -21.18
N PHE A 217 7.61 -21.99 -21.92
CA PHE A 217 6.84 -20.80 -21.50
C PHE A 217 5.33 -21.02 -21.39
N ILE A 218 4.85 -22.17 -21.87
CA ILE A 218 3.44 -22.56 -21.89
C ILE A 218 3.26 -23.77 -20.98
N TYR A 219 2.49 -23.61 -19.91
CA TYR A 219 2.27 -24.69 -18.94
C TYR A 219 0.79 -24.83 -18.60
N ASN A 220 0.42 -25.97 -18.03
CA ASN A 220 -0.96 -26.22 -17.63
C ASN A 220 -1.31 -25.36 -16.40
N TYR A 221 -2.50 -24.76 -16.35
CA TYR A 221 -2.89 -23.96 -15.18
C TYR A 221 -2.83 -24.75 -13.86
N ASN A 222 -2.96 -26.08 -13.92
CA ASN A 222 -2.84 -26.97 -12.76
C ASN A 222 -1.41 -27.08 -12.21
N GLU A 223 -0.39 -26.57 -12.90
CA GLU A 223 0.99 -26.54 -12.40
C GLU A 223 1.27 -25.30 -11.53
N ASN A 224 0.27 -24.44 -11.31
CA ASN A 224 0.36 -23.29 -10.42
C ASN A 224 -0.92 -23.18 -9.58
N THR A 225 -0.76 -23.05 -8.26
CA THR A 225 -1.90 -23.08 -7.34
C THR A 225 -2.86 -21.92 -7.55
N ALA A 226 -2.36 -20.72 -7.82
CA ALA A 226 -3.21 -19.56 -8.04
C ALA A 226 -4.14 -19.77 -9.23
N PHE A 227 -3.61 -20.22 -10.36
CA PHE A 227 -4.42 -20.46 -11.55
C PHE A 227 -5.33 -21.68 -11.40
N GLN A 228 -4.87 -22.74 -10.72
CA GLN A 228 -5.71 -23.90 -10.40
C GLN A 228 -6.94 -23.50 -9.56
N VAL A 229 -6.74 -22.69 -8.52
CA VAL A 229 -7.83 -22.19 -7.67
C VAL A 229 -8.81 -21.37 -8.49
N ILE A 230 -8.32 -20.41 -9.28
CA ILE A 230 -9.16 -19.48 -10.04
C ILE A 230 -9.94 -20.19 -11.17
N CYS A 231 -9.34 -21.21 -11.80
CA CYS A 231 -9.96 -21.98 -12.89
C CYS A 231 -10.80 -23.17 -12.40
N SER A 232 -10.82 -23.48 -11.10
CA SER A 232 -11.61 -24.56 -10.55
C SER A 232 -13.11 -24.26 -10.66
N GLU A 233 -13.92 -25.28 -11.00
CA GLU A 233 -15.37 -25.16 -11.05
C GLU A 233 -15.98 -24.92 -9.66
N ASP A 234 -15.29 -25.34 -8.61
CA ASP A 234 -15.72 -25.20 -7.22
C ASP A 234 -15.55 -23.77 -6.68
N HIS A 235 -14.76 -22.92 -7.36
CA HIS A 235 -14.30 -21.62 -6.86
C HIS A 235 -14.57 -20.51 -7.87
N LYS A 236 -15.85 -20.39 -8.26
CA LYS A 236 -16.28 -19.59 -9.43
C LYS A 236 -16.02 -18.09 -9.35
N ASP A 237 -15.84 -17.50 -8.17
CA ASP A 237 -15.55 -16.07 -8.01
C ASP A 237 -14.17 -15.83 -7.38
N ALA A 238 -13.29 -16.84 -7.38
CA ALA A 238 -12.00 -16.73 -6.71
C ALA A 238 -11.03 -15.80 -7.46
N THR A 239 -10.46 -14.89 -6.68
CA THR A 239 -9.12 -14.35 -6.88
C THR A 239 -8.14 -15.19 -6.04
N PHE A 240 -6.84 -15.01 -6.26
CA PHE A 240 -5.83 -15.62 -5.39
C PHE A 240 -4.90 -14.54 -4.88
N LEU A 241 -5.04 -14.19 -3.61
CA LEU A 241 -4.21 -13.20 -2.93
C LEU A 241 -3.48 -13.89 -1.77
N CYS A 242 -2.19 -13.64 -1.62
CA CYS A 242 -1.43 -14.20 -0.53
C CYS A 242 -0.19 -13.35 -0.23
N ASP A 243 -0.04 -12.97 1.04
CA ASP A 243 1.12 -12.20 1.53
C ASP A 243 2.33 -13.06 1.90
N ASN A 244 2.16 -14.38 2.04
CA ASN A 244 3.21 -15.29 2.45
C ASN A 244 3.09 -16.67 1.80
N LEU A 245 3.55 -16.77 0.56
CA LEU A 245 3.59 -17.99 -0.22
C LEU A 245 4.56 -19.04 0.33
N ARG A 246 5.65 -18.61 0.99
CA ARG A 246 6.60 -19.54 1.61
C ARG A 246 5.91 -20.36 2.69
N LYS A 247 5.10 -19.72 3.54
CA LYS A 247 4.26 -20.40 4.51
C LYS A 247 3.29 -21.39 3.85
N LEU A 248 2.62 -21.00 2.76
CA LEU A 248 1.74 -21.93 2.04
C LEU A 248 2.50 -23.12 1.45
N LYS A 249 3.73 -22.92 0.97
CA LYS A 249 4.59 -24.02 0.48
C LYS A 249 5.00 -24.95 1.62
N GLU A 250 5.42 -24.42 2.77
CA GLU A 250 5.74 -25.22 3.97
C GLU A 250 4.56 -26.10 4.41
N GLU A 251 3.34 -25.61 4.24
CA GLU A 251 2.09 -26.34 4.50
C GLU A 251 1.69 -27.31 3.35
N ASN A 252 2.50 -27.45 2.30
CA ASN A 252 2.19 -28.20 1.06
C ASN A 252 0.92 -27.72 0.33
N LYS A 253 0.55 -26.44 0.50
CA LYS A 253 -0.63 -25.81 -0.10
C LYS A 253 -0.31 -24.91 -1.29
N TYR A 254 0.96 -24.71 -1.63
CA TYR A 254 1.37 -23.91 -2.78
C TYR A 254 2.42 -24.63 -3.64
N LYS A 255 2.11 -24.72 -4.93
CA LYS A 255 2.98 -25.18 -6.01
C LYS A 255 3.04 -24.15 -7.14
N ASN A 256 4.18 -24.11 -7.81
CA ASN A 256 4.43 -23.27 -8.97
C ASN A 256 5.35 -24.02 -9.95
N LYS A 257 5.08 -23.90 -11.26
CA LYS A 257 5.92 -24.48 -12.32
C LYS A 257 7.38 -24.03 -12.24
N ASN A 258 7.62 -22.76 -11.91
CA ASN A 258 8.98 -22.27 -11.68
C ASN A 258 9.43 -22.67 -10.27
N GLU A 259 10.26 -23.69 -10.15
CA GLU A 259 10.76 -24.18 -8.85
C GLU A 259 11.55 -23.11 -8.06
N GLU A 260 12.15 -22.14 -8.76
CA GLU A 260 12.95 -21.06 -8.16
C GLU A 260 12.13 -19.80 -7.84
N TRP A 261 10.80 -19.88 -7.85
CA TRP A 261 9.92 -18.72 -7.68
C TRP A 261 10.23 -17.88 -6.43
N GLU A 262 10.67 -18.52 -5.34
CA GLU A 262 10.98 -17.89 -4.04
C GLU A 262 12.13 -16.88 -4.09
N LYS A 263 12.98 -16.97 -5.13
CA LYS A 263 14.06 -16.00 -5.40
C LYS A 263 13.51 -14.69 -5.95
N PHE A 264 12.27 -14.67 -6.41
CA PHE A 264 11.69 -13.56 -7.16
C PHE A 264 10.53 -12.89 -6.46
N TYR A 265 9.84 -13.58 -5.55
CA TYR A 265 8.73 -13.04 -4.76
C TYR A 265 8.37 -13.96 -3.58
N ASN A 266 7.59 -13.42 -2.64
CA ASN A 266 6.99 -14.14 -1.52
C ASN A 266 5.48 -13.87 -1.38
N ALA A 267 4.97 -12.83 -2.02
CA ALA A 267 3.55 -12.52 -2.04
C ALA A 267 3.06 -12.34 -3.47
N THR A 268 1.78 -12.62 -3.71
CA THR A 268 1.15 -12.46 -5.02
C THR A 268 -0.31 -12.07 -4.89
N ALA A 269 -0.79 -11.30 -5.86
CA ALA A 269 -2.19 -11.06 -6.14
C ALA A 269 -2.48 -11.44 -7.59
N VAL A 270 -3.36 -12.41 -7.79
CA VAL A 270 -3.75 -12.91 -9.10
C VAL A 270 -5.25 -12.71 -9.27
N VAL A 271 -5.61 -11.87 -10.24
CA VAL A 271 -7.01 -11.57 -10.58
C VAL A 271 -7.32 -12.04 -12.00
N PRO A 272 -8.43 -12.76 -12.19
CA PRO A 272 -8.90 -13.27 -13.48
C PRO A 272 -9.41 -12.17 -14.41
N ILE A 273 -8.97 -12.19 -15.66
CA ILE A 273 -9.63 -11.47 -16.76
C ILE A 273 -10.76 -12.36 -17.26
N ASN A 274 -12.00 -12.05 -16.90
CA ASN A 274 -13.13 -12.92 -17.14
C ASN A 274 -14.45 -12.18 -17.40
N ILE A 275 -15.45 -12.93 -17.86
CA ILE A 275 -16.85 -12.53 -17.82
C ILE A 275 -17.69 -13.63 -17.15
N LYS A 276 -18.69 -13.23 -16.37
CA LYS A 276 -19.71 -14.12 -15.81
C LYS A 276 -21.01 -13.93 -16.59
N TYR A 277 -21.47 -15.00 -17.24
CA TYR A 277 -22.73 -15.00 -17.97
C TYR A 277 -23.92 -15.20 -17.03
N HIS A 278 -25.11 -14.78 -17.45
CA HIS A 278 -26.35 -14.93 -16.65
C HIS A 278 -26.67 -16.38 -16.23
N ASN A 279 -26.21 -17.37 -17.00
CA ASN A 279 -26.37 -18.79 -16.68
C ASN A 279 -25.34 -19.31 -15.64
N GLY A 280 -24.57 -18.41 -15.02
CA GLY A 280 -23.52 -18.74 -14.04
C GLY A 280 -22.26 -19.36 -14.65
N LYS A 281 -22.19 -19.52 -15.98
CA LYS A 281 -20.94 -19.90 -16.65
C LYS A 281 -19.97 -18.73 -16.61
N ARG A 282 -18.72 -19.03 -16.33
CA ARG A 282 -17.63 -18.06 -16.31
C ARG A 282 -16.64 -18.40 -17.40
N ASN A 283 -16.24 -17.38 -18.16
CA ASN A 283 -15.19 -17.53 -19.17
C ASN A 283 -13.99 -16.71 -18.73
N VAL A 284 -12.90 -17.40 -18.36
CA VAL A 284 -11.62 -16.80 -18.00
C VAL A 284 -10.72 -16.84 -19.24
N ILE A 285 -10.19 -15.70 -19.65
CA ILE A 285 -9.30 -15.59 -20.82
C ILE A 285 -7.85 -15.27 -20.44
N GLY A 286 -7.61 -14.93 -19.17
CA GLY A 286 -6.29 -14.57 -18.69
C GLY A 286 -6.30 -14.11 -17.24
N PHE A 287 -5.16 -13.54 -16.82
CA PHE A 287 -4.91 -13.13 -15.44
C PHE A 287 -4.04 -11.87 -15.41
N ILE A 288 -4.32 -10.99 -14.47
CA ILE A 288 -3.40 -9.95 -14.02
C ILE A 288 -2.70 -10.50 -12.77
N CYS A 289 -1.38 -10.52 -12.77
CA CYS A 289 -0.58 -11.00 -11.64
C CYS A 289 0.30 -9.85 -11.13
N VAL A 290 0.30 -9.64 -9.81
CA VAL A 290 1.17 -8.71 -9.10
C VAL A 290 1.95 -9.49 -8.05
N ASP A 291 3.27 -9.41 -8.08
CA ASP A 291 4.14 -10.11 -7.13
C ASP A 291 5.02 -9.12 -6.36
N ASN A 292 5.28 -9.37 -5.07
CA ASN A 292 6.33 -8.66 -4.31
C ASN A 292 6.95 -9.55 -3.22
N PHE A 293 7.89 -9.03 -2.44
CA PHE A 293 8.50 -9.78 -1.33
C PHE A 293 7.85 -9.51 0.02
N LYS A 294 7.38 -8.29 0.27
CA LYS A 294 6.92 -7.88 1.61
C LYS A 294 5.48 -8.24 1.96
N GLY A 295 4.62 -8.54 0.99
CA GLY A 295 3.17 -8.67 1.21
C GLY A 295 2.41 -7.35 1.04
N GLY A 296 1.26 -7.21 1.69
CA GLY A 296 0.33 -6.09 1.49
C GLY A 296 -0.52 -6.22 0.23
N LEU A 297 -0.64 -7.43 -0.32
CA LEU A 297 -1.42 -7.77 -1.50
C LEU A 297 -2.72 -8.51 -1.15
N ASP A 298 -2.78 -9.19 0.00
CA ASP A 298 -3.98 -9.86 0.53
C ASP A 298 -4.93 -8.89 1.23
N THR A 299 -5.52 -7.99 0.45
CA THR A 299 -6.55 -7.05 0.94
C THR A 299 -7.68 -6.89 -0.08
N SER A 300 -8.90 -6.65 0.41
CA SER A 300 -10.07 -6.39 -0.46
C SER A 300 -9.90 -5.15 -1.33
N SER A 301 -9.13 -4.16 -0.88
CA SER A 301 -8.76 -2.98 -1.69
C SER A 301 -7.93 -3.35 -2.91
N VAL A 302 -6.92 -4.23 -2.75
CA VAL A 302 -6.09 -4.72 -3.87
C VAL A 302 -6.93 -5.55 -4.83
N GLU A 303 -7.78 -6.43 -4.29
CA GLU A 303 -8.71 -7.24 -5.06
C GLU A 303 -9.62 -6.37 -5.94
N ASN A 304 -10.38 -5.46 -5.31
CA ASN A 304 -11.32 -4.59 -5.99
C ASN A 304 -10.64 -3.71 -7.03
N PHE A 305 -9.44 -3.21 -6.72
CA PHE A 305 -8.67 -2.40 -7.65
C PHE A 305 -8.32 -3.19 -8.92
N LEU A 306 -7.77 -4.40 -8.76
CA LEU A 306 -7.40 -5.25 -9.87
C LEU A 306 -8.61 -5.75 -10.66
N CYS A 307 -9.72 -6.07 -9.99
CA CYS A 307 -10.98 -6.43 -10.64
C CYS A 307 -11.52 -5.30 -11.53
N ALA A 308 -11.50 -4.06 -11.02
CA ALA A 308 -11.90 -2.88 -11.80
C ALA A 308 -11.03 -2.65 -13.04
N ILE A 309 -9.79 -3.14 -13.04
CA ILE A 309 -8.91 -3.14 -14.21
C ILE A 309 -9.14 -4.38 -15.10
N SER A 310 -9.40 -5.56 -14.53
CA SER A 310 -9.56 -6.80 -15.30
C SER A 310 -10.84 -6.84 -16.13
N ASP A 311 -11.92 -6.28 -15.62
CA ASP A 311 -13.23 -6.27 -16.29
C ASP A 311 -13.19 -5.60 -17.68
N PRO A 312 -12.69 -4.35 -17.83
CA PRO A 312 -12.59 -3.71 -19.14
C PRO A 312 -11.61 -4.43 -20.07
N LEU A 313 -10.56 -5.08 -19.53
CA LEU A 313 -9.60 -5.84 -20.33
C LEU A 313 -10.23 -7.05 -21.02
N TYR A 314 -11.28 -7.64 -20.45
CA TYR A 314 -11.97 -8.76 -21.10
C TYR A 314 -12.46 -8.36 -22.50
N ASN A 315 -13.19 -7.24 -22.59
CA ASN A 315 -13.71 -6.73 -23.87
C ASN A 315 -12.58 -6.39 -24.85
N LEU A 316 -11.50 -5.80 -24.35
CA LEU A 316 -10.33 -5.44 -25.15
C LEU A 316 -9.68 -6.68 -25.77
N PHE A 317 -9.44 -7.73 -24.98
CA PHE A 317 -8.86 -8.98 -25.47
C PHE A 317 -9.80 -9.72 -26.42
N VAL A 318 -11.11 -9.67 -26.23
CA VAL A 318 -12.07 -10.26 -27.18
C VAL A 318 -11.95 -9.62 -28.56
N GLN A 319 -11.90 -8.28 -28.65
CA GLN A 319 -11.72 -7.60 -29.95
C GLN A 319 -10.33 -7.87 -30.54
N TYR A 320 -9.29 -7.81 -29.69
CA TYR A 320 -7.92 -8.12 -30.09
C TYR A 320 -7.80 -9.54 -30.68
N SER A 321 -8.47 -10.53 -30.08
CA SER A 321 -8.49 -11.92 -30.55
C SER A 321 -9.02 -12.02 -31.98
N LYS A 322 -10.16 -11.38 -32.27
CA LYS A 322 -10.78 -11.37 -33.59
C LYS A 322 -9.87 -10.75 -34.65
N ILE A 323 -9.21 -9.64 -34.30
CA ILE A 323 -8.27 -8.95 -35.18
C ILE A 323 -7.04 -9.83 -35.44
N ALA A 324 -6.49 -10.46 -34.39
CA ALA A 324 -5.34 -11.36 -34.50
C ALA A 324 -5.66 -12.58 -35.38
N GLU A 325 -6.82 -13.22 -35.17
CA GLU A 325 -7.29 -14.34 -36.01
C GLU A 325 -7.44 -13.94 -37.48
N THR A 326 -7.97 -12.75 -37.74
CA THR A 326 -8.11 -12.21 -39.10
C THR A 326 -6.75 -11.96 -39.76
N ALA A 327 -5.80 -11.41 -39.00
CA ALA A 327 -4.46 -11.16 -39.50
C ALA A 327 -3.74 -12.47 -39.90
N ILE A 328 -3.91 -13.54 -39.10
CA ILE A 328 -3.37 -14.88 -39.41
C ILE A 328 -4.00 -15.44 -40.68
N LYS A 329 -5.33 -15.36 -40.82
CA LYS A 329 -6.04 -15.81 -42.04
C LYS A 329 -5.55 -15.07 -43.28
N LYS A 330 -5.17 -13.80 -43.14
CA LYS A 330 -4.60 -12.96 -44.20
C LYS A 330 -3.09 -13.19 -44.43
N GLY A 331 -2.45 -14.10 -43.69
CA GLY A 331 -1.03 -14.39 -43.82
C GLY A 331 -0.11 -13.29 -43.32
N VAL A 332 -0.59 -12.40 -42.44
CA VAL A 332 0.24 -11.34 -41.87
C VAL A 332 1.21 -11.93 -40.86
N THR A 333 2.51 -11.81 -41.13
CA THR A 333 3.59 -12.21 -40.22
C THR A 333 3.97 -11.05 -39.32
N ASP A 334 3.81 -11.22 -38.01
CA ASP A 334 4.18 -10.26 -36.98
C ASP A 334 4.40 -10.99 -35.65
N GLU A 335 5.55 -10.76 -35.01
CA GLU A 335 5.95 -11.42 -33.77
C GLU A 335 4.88 -11.33 -32.66
N ARG A 336 4.13 -10.22 -32.62
CA ARG A 336 3.09 -10.01 -31.60
C ARG A 336 1.87 -10.88 -31.84
N ILE A 337 1.50 -11.06 -33.11
CA ILE A 337 0.42 -11.95 -33.52
C ILE A 337 0.82 -13.39 -33.21
N GLU A 338 2.03 -13.77 -33.59
CA GLU A 338 2.57 -15.12 -33.35
C GLU A 338 2.63 -15.42 -31.84
N SER A 339 3.14 -14.48 -31.04
CA SER A 339 3.19 -14.60 -29.59
C SER A 339 1.80 -14.77 -28.96
N TYR A 340 0.79 -14.09 -29.51
CA TYR A 340 -0.59 -14.20 -29.05
C TYR A 340 -1.29 -15.48 -29.54
N ALA A 341 -1.10 -15.88 -30.78
CA ALA A 341 -1.94 -16.87 -31.44
C ALA A 341 -1.34 -18.26 -31.51
N ASN A 342 -0.04 -18.36 -31.76
CA ASN A 342 0.64 -19.61 -32.04
C ASN A 342 1.12 -20.28 -30.74
N TRP A 343 0.33 -21.21 -30.22
CA TRP A 343 0.56 -21.94 -28.96
C TRP A 343 0.82 -23.43 -29.17
N ASP A 344 0.66 -23.89 -30.41
CA ASP A 344 0.63 -25.32 -30.78
C ASP A 344 1.68 -25.70 -31.83
N ASN A 345 2.41 -24.76 -32.43
CA ASN A 345 3.47 -25.08 -33.42
C ASN A 345 4.85 -25.37 -32.83
N ASN A 346 4.98 -25.54 -31.51
CA ASN A 346 6.25 -25.87 -30.86
C ASN A 346 6.12 -27.10 -29.96
#